data_AF-A0ABC8W1R8-F1
#
_entry.id   AF-A0ABC8W1R8-F1
#
_cell.length_a   1.000
_cell.length_b   1.000
_cell.length_c   1.000
_cell.angle_alpha   90.00
_cell.angle_beta   90.00
_cell.angle_gamma   90.00
#
_symmetry.space_group_name_H-M   'P 1'
#
loop_
_entity.id
_entity.type
_entity.pdbx_description
1 polymer ?
#
loop_
_entity_poly.entity_id
_entity_poly.type
_entity_poly.pdbx_seq_one_letter_code
_entity_poly.pdbx_strand_id
1 'polypeptide(L)'
;MDASVVVLSVVVLLFAVASAVLGFIAESKTLTPDDINYAGGVCFYPAKPAYMLGIRAVALLAAAQIIASVASLCCVCFNPRGGATGPNLKKAASSIVLSWIFAVAAAVSYAQGVSWNAATTRPAFVDGFGLLIKCEYLRGAVFTRAALLGLAAAVLGICAYAILRERPAGDGPKPDHGQQPAVGHAQNTQQQVAPAAPQVASTV
;
A
#
# COMPACT_ATOMS: atom_id res chain seq x y z
N MET A 1 7.63 0.08 -19.62
CA MET A 1 6.76 -0.26 -18.47
C MET A 1 5.47 -0.87 -19.02
N ASP A 2 5.00 -1.98 -18.46
CA ASP A 2 3.76 -2.62 -18.90
C ASP A 2 2.57 -1.67 -18.72
N ALA A 3 1.57 -1.73 -19.61
CA ALA A 3 0.37 -0.87 -19.51
C ALA A 3 -0.35 -1.03 -18.15
N SER A 4 -0.38 -2.25 -17.61
CA SER A 4 -0.94 -2.53 -16.28
C SER A 4 -0.21 -1.79 -15.16
N VAL A 5 1.12 -1.58 -15.30
CA VAL A 5 1.90 -0.85 -14.31
C VAL A 5 1.46 0.61 -14.27
N VAL A 6 1.39 1.22 -15.45
CA VAL A 6 0.98 2.62 -15.61
C VAL A 6 -0.43 2.83 -15.08
N VAL A 7 -1.39 1.97 -15.46
CA VAL A 7 -2.79 2.10 -15.04
C VAL A 7 -2.93 2.01 -13.52
N LEU A 8 -2.30 1.01 -12.87
CA LEU A 8 -2.40 0.86 -11.41
C LEU A 8 -1.70 2.00 -10.67
N SER A 9 -0.53 2.45 -11.15
CA SER A 9 0.17 3.60 -10.56
C SER A 9 -0.68 4.87 -10.65
N VAL A 10 -1.33 5.12 -11.79
CA VAL A 10 -2.23 6.26 -11.96
C VAL A 10 -3.41 6.17 -11.01
N VAL A 11 -4.06 5.01 -10.91
CA VAL A 11 -5.21 4.81 -10.01
C VAL A 11 -4.80 5.05 -8.54
N VAL A 12 -3.71 4.44 -8.08
CA VAL A 12 -3.19 4.63 -6.71
C VAL A 12 -2.85 6.09 -6.45
N LEU A 13 -2.19 6.76 -7.40
CA LEU A 13 -1.83 8.17 -7.28
C LEU A 13 -3.08 9.05 -7.20
N LEU A 14 -4.10 8.79 -8.01
CA LEU A 14 -5.37 9.55 -7.97
C LEU A 14 -6.05 9.44 -6.61
N PHE A 15 -6.16 8.23 -6.05
CA PHE A 15 -6.71 8.04 -4.71
C PHE A 15 -5.88 8.75 -3.62
N ALA A 16 -4.55 8.64 -3.69
CA ALA A 16 -3.65 9.29 -2.74
C ALA A 16 -3.72 10.83 -2.81
N VAL A 17 -3.75 11.39 -4.02
CA VAL A 17 -3.88 12.84 -4.24
C VAL A 17 -5.24 13.33 -3.77
N ALA A 18 -6.33 12.63 -4.11
CA ALA A 18 -7.66 12.98 -3.63
C ALA A 18 -7.73 12.95 -2.09
N SER A 19 -7.14 11.93 -1.45
CA SER A 19 -6.98 11.87 0.00
C SER A 19 -6.22 13.08 0.55
N ALA A 20 -5.10 13.43 -0.06
CA ALA A 20 -4.27 14.56 0.38
C ALA A 20 -5.00 15.89 0.26
N VAL A 21 -5.67 16.13 -0.87
CA VAL A 21 -6.51 17.33 -1.09
C VAL A 21 -7.60 17.43 -0.03
N LEU A 22 -8.33 16.34 0.24
CA LEU A 22 -9.32 16.32 1.31
C LEU A 22 -8.70 16.58 2.69
N GLY A 23 -7.49 16.08 2.95
CA GLY A 23 -6.73 16.37 4.17
C GLY A 23 -6.37 17.84 4.32
N PHE A 24 -5.86 18.49 3.28
CA PHE A 24 -5.55 19.93 3.32
C PHE A 24 -6.81 20.78 3.47
N ILE A 25 -7.90 20.42 2.80
CA ILE A 25 -9.19 21.10 2.98
C ILE A 25 -9.69 20.89 4.42
N ALA A 26 -9.58 19.67 4.96
CA ALA A 26 -9.95 19.36 6.34
C ALA A 26 -9.16 20.23 7.33
N GLU A 27 -7.86 20.41 7.11
CA GLU A 27 -7.01 21.27 7.94
C GLU A 27 -7.55 22.71 8.01
N SER A 28 -7.92 23.29 6.86
CA SER A 28 -8.49 24.64 6.80
C SER A 28 -9.85 24.78 7.50
N LYS A 29 -10.53 23.66 7.78
CA LYS A 29 -11.84 23.59 8.42
C LYS A 29 -11.78 22.96 9.81
N THR A 30 -10.58 22.88 10.39
CA THR A 30 -10.38 22.38 11.74
C THR A 30 -11.05 23.28 12.77
N LEU A 31 -11.37 22.68 13.92
CA LEU A 31 -11.83 23.40 15.08
C LEU A 31 -10.73 24.37 15.57
N THR A 32 -11.08 25.64 15.68
CA THR A 32 -10.21 26.67 16.24
C THR A 32 -10.57 26.95 17.70
N PRO A 33 -9.67 27.51 18.52
CA PRO A 33 -9.96 27.85 19.91
C PRO A 33 -11.19 28.76 20.07
N ASP A 34 -11.39 29.67 19.12
CA ASP A 34 -12.51 30.63 19.12
C ASP A 34 -13.88 29.96 18.89
N ASP A 35 -13.88 28.72 18.36
CA ASP A 35 -15.11 27.95 18.15
C ASP A 35 -15.60 27.23 19.42
N ILE A 36 -14.77 27.16 20.46
CA ILE A 36 -15.05 26.40 21.68
C ILE A 36 -15.80 27.29 22.67
N ASN A 37 -17.01 26.87 23.03
CA ASN A 37 -17.82 27.59 24.01
C ASN A 37 -17.67 26.96 25.39
N TYR A 38 -17.52 27.78 26.43
CA TYR A 38 -17.45 27.33 27.81
C TYR A 38 -18.70 27.76 28.58
N ALA A 39 -19.38 26.80 29.23
CA ALA A 39 -20.45 27.10 30.17
C ALA A 39 -20.51 26.04 31.28
N GLY A 40 -20.62 26.48 32.53
CA GLY A 40 -20.92 25.59 33.67
C GLY A 40 -19.92 24.46 33.91
N GLY A 41 -18.62 24.69 33.69
CA GLY A 41 -17.58 23.68 33.92
C GLY A 41 -17.34 22.72 32.75
N VAL A 42 -18.05 22.89 31.63
CA VAL A 42 -17.88 22.08 30.42
C VAL A 42 -17.53 22.94 29.20
N CYS A 43 -16.75 22.35 28.31
CA CYS A 43 -16.37 22.90 27.02
C CYS A 43 -17.19 22.21 25.92
N PHE A 44 -17.87 23.01 25.10
CA PHE A 44 -18.70 22.58 23.98
C PHE A 44 -17.91 22.67 22.67
N TYR A 45 -17.78 21.53 21.98
CA TYR A 45 -17.06 21.40 20.71
C TYR A 45 -18.09 21.23 19.58
N PRO A 46 -18.34 22.26 18.75
CA PRO A 46 -19.28 22.15 17.65
C PRO A 46 -18.79 21.19 16.55
N ALA A 47 -19.73 20.61 15.80
CA ALA A 47 -19.39 19.82 14.62
C ALA A 47 -18.67 20.68 13.57
N LYS A 48 -17.53 20.21 13.07
CA LYS A 48 -16.81 20.87 11.97
C LYS A 48 -16.77 20.00 10.72
N PRO A 49 -16.82 20.60 9.51
CA PRO A 49 -16.70 19.86 8.25
C PRO A 49 -15.43 19.00 8.14
N ALA A 50 -14.36 19.37 8.86
CA ALA A 50 -13.13 18.59 8.96
C ALA A 50 -13.35 17.13 9.39
N TYR A 51 -14.38 16.85 10.20
CA TYR A 51 -14.74 15.48 10.60
C TYR A 51 -15.05 14.59 9.39
N MET A 52 -16.01 14.99 8.56
CA MET A 52 -16.41 14.20 7.39
C MET A 52 -15.33 14.18 6.30
N LEU A 53 -14.61 15.28 6.12
CA LEU A 53 -13.50 15.35 5.17
C LEU A 53 -12.37 14.40 5.57
N GLY A 54 -12.04 14.33 6.85
CA GLY A 54 -11.04 13.40 7.38
C GLY A 54 -11.43 11.93 7.20
N ILE A 55 -12.70 11.57 7.42
CA ILE A 55 -13.21 10.20 7.18
C ILE A 55 -13.08 9.82 5.70
N ARG A 56 -13.44 10.73 4.79
CA ARG A 56 -13.30 10.48 3.35
C ARG A 56 -11.84 10.37 2.95
N ALA A 57 -10.96 11.20 3.50
CA ALA A 57 -9.54 11.14 3.24
C ALA A 57 -8.94 9.78 3.66
N VAL A 58 -9.19 9.34 4.90
CA VAL A 58 -8.65 8.05 5.38
C VAL A 58 -9.19 6.86 4.56
N ALA A 59 -10.44 6.93 4.10
CA ALA A 59 -11.02 5.89 3.24
C ALA A 59 -10.33 5.81 1.87
N LEU A 60 -10.04 6.96 1.23
CA LEU A 60 -9.32 7.01 -0.04
C LEU A 60 -7.87 6.54 0.10
N LEU A 61 -7.19 6.92 1.20
CA LEU A 61 -5.85 6.43 1.50
C LEU A 61 -5.85 4.91 1.69
N ALA A 62 -6.82 4.37 2.43
CA ALA A 62 -6.95 2.92 2.62
C ALA A 62 -7.17 2.20 1.28
N ALA A 63 -8.02 2.73 0.41
CA ALA A 63 -8.21 2.19 -0.94
C ALA A 63 -6.90 2.19 -1.74
N ALA A 64 -6.16 3.30 -1.74
CA ALA A 64 -4.86 3.39 -2.41
C ALA A 64 -3.88 2.33 -1.89
N GLN A 65 -3.77 2.17 -0.56
CA GLN A 65 -2.86 1.22 0.08
C GLN A 65 -3.24 -0.24 -0.20
N ILE A 66 -4.54 -0.56 -0.21
CA ILE A 66 -5.05 -1.90 -0.54
C ILE A 66 -4.72 -2.24 -1.99
N ILE A 67 -5.00 -1.34 -2.94
CA ILE A 67 -4.71 -1.55 -4.36
C ILE A 67 -3.20 -1.78 -4.57
N ALA A 68 -2.35 -0.94 -3.98
CA ALA A 68 -0.89 -1.09 -4.05
C ALA A 68 -0.40 -2.41 -3.45
N SER A 69 -1.01 -2.86 -2.36
CA SER A 69 -0.66 -4.12 -1.69
C SER A 69 -1.06 -5.34 -2.52
N VAL A 70 -2.28 -5.37 -3.06
CA VAL A 70 -2.75 -6.47 -3.93
C VAL A 70 -1.89 -6.58 -5.19
N ALA A 71 -1.55 -5.45 -5.81
CA ALA A 71 -0.68 -5.40 -6.98
C ALA A 71 0.72 -5.95 -6.69
N SER A 72 1.27 -5.66 -5.50
CA SER A 72 2.61 -6.11 -5.10
C SER A 72 2.64 -7.58 -4.66
N LEU A 73 1.65 -8.04 -3.90
CA LEU A 73 1.59 -9.40 -3.35
C LEU A 73 1.37 -10.46 -4.43
N CYS A 74 0.56 -10.14 -5.44
CA CYS A 74 0.38 -11.00 -6.62
C CYS A 74 1.72 -11.25 -7.34
N CYS A 75 2.59 -10.25 -7.43
CA CYS A 75 3.89 -10.42 -8.07
C CYS A 75 4.90 -11.25 -7.25
N VAL A 76 4.86 -11.15 -5.92
CA VAL A 76 5.77 -11.91 -5.02
C VAL A 76 5.43 -13.41 -4.99
N CYS A 77 4.14 -13.77 -5.02
CA CYS A 77 3.71 -15.17 -4.91
C CYS A 77 3.71 -15.93 -6.25
N PHE A 78 3.39 -15.26 -7.36
CA PHE A 78 3.14 -15.94 -8.64
C PHE A 78 4.35 -15.97 -9.60
N ASN A 79 5.47 -15.32 -9.27
CA ASN A 79 6.65 -15.37 -10.13
C ASN A 79 7.97 -15.47 -9.37
N PRO A 80 8.29 -16.63 -8.78
CA PRO A 80 9.58 -16.86 -8.10
C PRO A 80 10.79 -16.83 -9.06
N ARG A 81 10.60 -16.72 -10.38
CA ARG A 81 11.67 -16.84 -11.40
C ARG A 81 11.70 -15.77 -12.50
N GLY A 82 10.87 -14.72 -12.46
CA GLY A 82 10.87 -13.71 -13.54
C GLY A 82 10.72 -12.27 -13.06
N GLY A 83 11.82 -11.51 -13.04
CA GLY A 83 11.79 -10.06 -12.84
C GLY A 83 12.98 -9.52 -12.05
N ALA A 84 12.84 -9.50 -10.72
CA ALA A 84 13.81 -8.85 -9.84
C ALA A 84 14.89 -9.82 -9.31
N THR A 85 16.16 -9.55 -9.62
CA THR A 85 17.33 -10.18 -8.99
C THR A 85 17.39 -9.84 -7.49
N GLY A 86 17.98 -10.72 -6.67
CA GLY A 86 18.03 -10.61 -5.19
C GLY A 86 18.14 -9.21 -4.56
N PRO A 87 19.04 -8.30 -5.01
CA PRO A 87 19.10 -6.94 -4.48
C PRO A 87 17.86 -6.07 -4.76
N ASN A 88 17.21 -6.22 -5.92
CA ASN A 88 16.00 -5.49 -6.28
C ASN A 88 14.78 -6.00 -5.50
N LEU A 89 14.72 -7.31 -5.22
CA LEU A 89 13.69 -7.88 -4.35
C LEU A 89 13.79 -7.33 -2.92
N LYS A 90 15.01 -7.21 -2.38
CA LYS A 90 15.24 -6.59 -1.05
C LYS A 90 14.79 -5.13 -1.02
N LYS A 91 15.10 -4.35 -2.07
CA LYS A 91 14.67 -2.94 -2.20
C LYS A 91 13.15 -2.81 -2.33
N ALA A 92 12.50 -3.68 -3.10
CA ALA A 92 11.05 -3.69 -3.21
C ALA A 92 10.40 -4.04 -1.87
N ALA A 93 10.90 -5.07 -1.17
CA ALA A 93 10.40 -5.46 0.15
C ALA A 93 10.55 -4.33 1.18
N SER A 94 11.70 -3.65 1.23
CA SER A 94 11.88 -2.51 2.14
C SER A 94 10.92 -1.36 1.80
N SER A 95 10.72 -1.06 0.52
CA SER A 95 9.78 -0.03 0.06
C SER A 95 8.33 -0.37 0.43
N ILE A 96 7.92 -1.64 0.35
CA ILE A 96 6.59 -2.10 0.81
C ILE A 96 6.43 -1.88 2.31
N VAL A 97 7.42 -2.29 3.12
CA VAL A 97 7.35 -2.13 4.57
C VAL A 97 7.28 -0.65 4.95
N LEU A 98 8.12 0.19 4.35
CA LEU A 98 8.11 1.63 4.60
C LEU A 98 6.78 2.27 4.16
N SER A 99 6.22 1.87 3.03
CA SER A 99 4.90 2.31 2.57
C SER A 99 3.83 2.02 3.61
N TRP A 100 3.79 0.81 4.17
CA TRP A 100 2.85 0.44 5.23
C TRP A 100 3.04 1.26 6.50
N ILE A 101 4.28 1.47 6.95
CA ILE A 101 4.58 2.29 8.13
C ILE A 101 4.03 3.71 7.94
N PHE A 102 4.30 4.33 6.79
CA PHE A 102 3.80 5.67 6.49
C PHE A 102 2.28 5.70 6.35
N ALA A 103 1.67 4.69 5.72
CA ALA A 103 0.22 4.59 5.60
C ALA A 103 -0.48 4.47 6.97
N VAL A 104 0.05 3.65 7.87
CA VAL A 104 -0.47 3.51 9.24
C VAL A 104 -0.29 4.81 10.01
N ALA A 105 0.88 5.45 9.93
CA ALA A 105 1.11 6.73 10.58
C ALA A 105 0.17 7.84 10.04
N ALA A 106 -0.10 7.85 8.74
CA ALA A 106 -1.06 8.73 8.11
C ALA A 106 -2.49 8.45 8.59
N ALA A 107 -2.91 7.18 8.61
CA ALA A 107 -4.24 6.77 9.07
C ALA A 107 -4.49 7.15 10.54
N VAL A 108 -3.51 6.92 11.42
CA VAL A 108 -3.58 7.36 12.82
C VAL A 108 -3.72 8.88 12.92
N SER A 109 -2.95 9.63 12.12
CA SER A 109 -3.04 11.09 12.09
C SER A 109 -4.42 11.56 11.62
N TYR A 110 -4.98 10.97 10.55
CA TYR A 110 -6.35 11.24 10.12
C TYR A 110 -7.37 10.91 11.22
N ALA A 111 -7.23 9.76 11.88
CA ALA A 111 -8.15 9.35 12.96
C ALA A 111 -8.10 10.32 14.16
N GLN A 112 -6.91 10.81 14.51
CA GLN A 112 -6.76 11.87 15.52
C GLN A 112 -7.44 13.17 15.06
N GLY A 113 -7.20 13.60 13.83
CA GLY A 113 -7.89 14.78 13.28
C GLY A 113 -9.41 14.63 13.33
N VAL A 114 -9.93 13.47 12.92
CA VAL A 114 -11.37 13.18 12.94
C VAL A 114 -11.93 13.21 14.37
N SER A 115 -11.31 12.51 15.33
CA SER A 115 -11.83 12.41 16.69
C SER A 115 -11.86 13.75 17.44
N TRP A 116 -10.90 14.63 17.14
CA TRP A 116 -10.84 15.98 17.73
C TRP A 116 -11.72 17.01 17.03
N ASN A 117 -12.24 16.70 15.83
CA ASN A 117 -13.19 17.54 15.11
C ASN A 117 -14.65 17.02 15.18
N ALA A 118 -14.88 15.96 15.97
CA ALA A 118 -16.22 15.44 16.24
C ALA A 118 -16.97 16.35 17.23
N ALA A 119 -18.28 16.45 17.05
CA ALA A 119 -19.13 17.17 17.99
C ALA A 119 -19.16 16.46 19.33
N THR A 120 -18.75 17.14 20.40
CA THR A 120 -18.69 16.54 21.73
C THR A 120 -18.65 17.61 22.83
N THR A 121 -18.83 17.18 24.07
CA THR A 121 -18.66 18.01 25.26
C THR A 121 -17.59 17.39 26.13
N ARG A 122 -16.63 18.20 26.60
CA ARG A 122 -15.54 17.72 27.45
C ARG A 122 -15.50 18.53 28.75
N PRO A 123 -15.16 17.92 29.89
CA PRO A 123 -14.98 18.67 31.12
C PRO A 123 -13.86 19.70 30.92
N ALA A 124 -14.07 20.92 31.40
CA ALA A 124 -13.02 21.92 31.39
C ALA A 124 -11.98 21.57 32.46
N PHE A 125 -10.71 21.75 32.12
CA PHE A 125 -9.63 21.56 33.07
C PHE A 125 -9.32 22.88 33.76
N VAL A 126 -9.17 22.85 35.08
CA VAL A 126 -8.64 23.99 35.83
C VAL A 126 -7.13 23.79 35.93
N ASP A 127 -6.35 24.80 35.54
CA ASP A 127 -4.90 24.71 35.66
C ASP A 127 -4.45 24.49 37.12
N GLY A 128 -3.22 23.99 37.31
CA GLY A 128 -2.72 23.59 38.63
C GLY A 128 -2.67 24.71 39.69
N PHE A 129 -2.93 25.96 39.29
CA PHE A 129 -3.03 27.11 40.17
C PHE A 129 -4.47 27.56 40.45
N GLY A 130 -5.49 26.91 39.87
CA GLY A 130 -6.89 27.24 40.11
C GLY A 130 -7.35 28.54 39.43
N LEU A 131 -6.54 29.12 38.55
CA LEU A 131 -6.69 30.50 38.09
C LEU A 131 -7.20 30.60 36.65
N LEU A 132 -6.98 29.59 35.81
CA LEU A 132 -7.49 29.56 34.44
C LEU A 132 -8.23 28.26 34.13
N ILE A 133 -9.41 28.44 33.54
CA ILE A 133 -10.18 27.38 32.89
C ILE A 133 -9.61 27.17 31.48
N LYS A 134 -9.20 25.93 31.17
CA LYS A 134 -8.65 25.55 29.86
C LYS A 134 -9.52 24.47 29.20
N CYS A 135 -9.87 24.71 27.95
CA CYS A 135 -10.40 23.71 27.05
C CYS A 135 -9.26 23.16 26.19
N GLU A 136 -9.07 21.84 26.18
CA GLU A 136 -8.06 21.23 25.31
C GLU A 136 -8.47 21.35 23.85
N TYR A 137 -7.50 21.65 22.99
CA TYR A 137 -7.70 21.63 21.54
C TYR A 137 -6.52 20.92 20.88
N LEU A 138 -6.79 20.28 19.74
CA LEU A 138 -5.75 19.63 18.96
C LEU A 138 -4.98 20.69 18.17
N ARG A 139 -3.68 20.81 18.43
CA ARG A 139 -2.81 21.72 17.67
C ARG A 139 -2.92 21.41 16.17
N GLY A 140 -2.96 22.47 15.37
CA GLY A 140 -3.08 22.36 13.91
C GLY A 140 -1.92 21.57 13.27
N ALA A 141 -2.10 21.26 12.00
CA ALA A 141 -1.26 20.49 11.07
C ALA A 141 -1.38 18.95 11.14
N VAL A 142 -2.34 18.41 11.88
CA VAL A 142 -2.53 16.95 11.97
C VAL A 142 -3.03 16.35 10.65
N PHE A 143 -3.96 17.01 9.95
CA PHE A 143 -4.42 16.57 8.64
C PHE A 143 -3.37 16.82 7.56
N THR A 144 -2.63 17.93 7.65
CA THR A 144 -1.49 18.21 6.75
C THR A 144 -0.41 17.13 6.87
N ARG A 145 -0.03 16.76 8.09
CA ARG A 145 0.92 15.66 8.34
C ARG A 145 0.39 14.34 7.75
N ALA A 146 -0.89 14.04 7.98
CA ALA A 146 -1.53 12.84 7.44
C ALA A 146 -1.46 12.79 5.92
N ALA A 147 -1.77 13.91 5.25
CA ALA A 147 -1.72 14.04 3.79
C ALA A 147 -0.31 13.79 3.24
N LEU A 148 0.70 14.40 3.84
CA LEU A 148 2.10 14.23 3.40
C LEU A 148 2.60 12.80 3.59
N LEU A 149 2.31 12.18 4.75
CA LEU A 149 2.66 10.79 5.02
C LEU A 149 1.93 9.84 4.05
N GLY A 150 0.66 10.12 3.74
CA GLY A 150 -0.12 9.33 2.78
C GLY A 150 0.41 9.40 1.36
N LEU A 151 0.85 10.58 0.89
CA LEU A 151 1.52 10.73 -0.40
C LEU A 151 2.86 9.98 -0.43
N ALA A 152 3.66 10.08 0.63
CA ALA A 152 4.92 9.33 0.74
C ALA A 152 4.68 7.82 0.69
N ALA A 153 3.66 7.33 1.41
CA ALA A 153 3.26 5.92 1.38
C ALA A 153 2.88 5.45 -0.03
N ALA A 154 2.11 6.26 -0.77
CA ALA A 154 1.70 5.95 -2.13
C ALA A 154 2.89 5.91 -3.10
N VAL A 155 3.80 6.88 -3.02
CA VAL A 155 5.02 6.89 -3.84
C VAL A 155 5.88 5.65 -3.59
N LEU A 156 6.09 5.29 -2.33
CA LEU A 156 6.85 4.07 -1.97
C LEU A 156 6.16 2.79 -2.45
N GLY A 157 4.82 2.73 -2.39
CA GLY A 157 4.05 1.62 -2.92
C GLY A 157 4.17 1.49 -4.44
N ILE A 158 4.09 2.62 -5.16
CA ILE A 158 4.27 2.67 -6.62
C ILE A 158 5.70 2.26 -7.00
N CYS A 159 6.72 2.77 -6.30
CA CYS A 159 8.11 2.39 -6.54
C CYS A 159 8.34 0.90 -6.31
N ALA A 160 7.80 0.33 -5.23
CA ALA A 160 7.89 -1.10 -4.96
C ALA A 160 7.27 -1.92 -6.10
N TYR A 161 6.08 -1.53 -6.56
CA TYR A 161 5.39 -2.21 -7.64
C TYR A 161 6.15 -2.11 -8.97
N ALA A 162 6.72 -0.95 -9.29
CA ALA A 162 7.55 -0.77 -10.48
C ALA A 162 8.81 -1.66 -10.43
N ILE A 163 9.54 -1.68 -9.31
CA ILE A 163 10.75 -2.50 -9.13
C ILE A 163 10.43 -4.00 -9.29
N LEU A 164 9.28 -4.47 -8.78
CA LEU A 164 8.85 -5.86 -8.94
C LEU A 164 8.46 -6.22 -10.39
N ARG A 165 8.14 -5.22 -11.20
CA ARG A 165 7.69 -5.37 -12.61
C ARG A 165 8.80 -5.13 -13.63
N GLU A 166 9.98 -4.67 -13.21
CA GLU A 166 11.13 -4.58 -14.11
C GLU A 166 11.53 -5.97 -14.61
N ARG A 167 11.54 -6.16 -15.93
CA ARG A 167 12.13 -7.35 -16.54
C ARG A 167 13.65 -7.21 -16.52
N PRO A 168 14.40 -8.28 -16.23
CA PRO A 168 15.85 -8.23 -16.37
C PRO A 168 16.19 -7.94 -17.84
N ALA A 169 17.13 -7.02 -18.05
CA ALA A 169 17.63 -6.66 -19.37
C ALA A 169 18.29 -7.88 -20.02
N GLY A 170 17.53 -8.60 -20.87
CA GLY A 170 17.98 -9.84 -21.50
C GLY A 170 16.94 -10.50 -22.41
N ASP A 171 15.64 -10.29 -22.17
CA ASP A 171 14.58 -10.77 -23.09
C ASP A 171 14.23 -9.70 -24.12
N GLY A 172 15.10 -9.54 -25.12
CA GLY A 172 14.68 -9.04 -26.42
C GLY A 172 13.83 -10.09 -27.14
N PRO A 173 12.89 -9.72 -28.02
CA PRO A 173 12.11 -10.70 -28.77
C PRO A 173 13.07 -11.52 -29.66
N LYS A 174 13.20 -12.81 -29.37
CA LYS A 174 13.89 -13.74 -30.27
C LYS A 174 13.11 -13.78 -31.59
N PRO A 175 13.75 -13.56 -32.75
CA PRO A 175 13.05 -13.53 -34.02
C PRO A 175 12.44 -14.91 -34.31
N ASP A 176 11.18 -14.84 -34.73
CA ASP A 176 10.31 -15.95 -35.09
C ASP A 176 10.87 -16.69 -36.31
N HIS A 177 11.23 -17.95 -36.13
CA HIS A 177 11.49 -18.87 -37.24
C HIS A 177 10.69 -20.15 -37.03
N GLY A 178 9.61 -20.26 -37.81
CA GLY A 178 9.25 -21.54 -38.42
C GLY A 178 8.07 -22.26 -37.78
N GLN A 179 6.87 -21.83 -38.17
CA GLN A 179 5.65 -22.64 -38.20
C GLN A 179 5.91 -24.03 -38.80
N GLN A 180 5.55 -25.13 -38.09
CA GLN A 180 4.61 -26.10 -38.66
C GLN A 180 3.99 -27.05 -37.61
N PRO A 181 2.71 -27.43 -37.78
CA PRO A 181 1.92 -28.13 -36.77
C PRO A 181 1.72 -29.63 -37.08
N ALA A 182 1.24 -30.33 -36.04
CA ALA A 182 0.24 -31.42 -36.09
C ALA A 182 0.67 -32.80 -35.55
N VAL A 183 -0.35 -33.39 -34.90
CA VAL A 183 -0.64 -34.83 -34.66
C VAL A 183 0.11 -35.51 -33.50
N GLY A 184 -0.69 -35.99 -32.54
CA GLY A 184 -0.21 -36.73 -31.38
C GLY A 184 -0.29 -38.25 -31.49
N HIS A 185 0.18 -38.94 -30.45
CA HIS A 185 -0.38 -40.21 -29.97
C HIS A 185 0.21 -40.57 -28.61
N ALA A 186 -0.63 -41.17 -27.78
CA ALA A 186 -0.26 -41.84 -26.53
C ALA A 186 0.50 -43.14 -26.83
N GLN A 187 1.40 -43.58 -25.94
CA GLN A 187 1.37 -44.97 -25.46
C GLN A 187 2.26 -45.22 -24.23
N ASN A 188 1.63 -45.88 -23.27
CA ASN A 188 2.20 -46.54 -22.10
C ASN A 188 2.32 -48.03 -22.44
N THR A 189 3.49 -48.66 -22.37
CA THR A 189 3.68 -50.14 -22.27
C THR A 189 5.15 -50.38 -21.87
N GLN A 190 5.41 -50.81 -20.63
CA GLN A 190 5.74 -52.19 -20.23
C GLN A 190 6.87 -52.90 -20.99
N GLN A 191 7.76 -53.51 -20.18
CA GLN A 191 8.59 -54.69 -20.45
C GLN A 191 9.65 -54.59 -21.56
N GLN A 192 10.92 -54.86 -21.21
CA GLN A 192 11.46 -56.22 -21.34
C GLN A 192 12.90 -56.28 -20.81
N VAL A 193 13.12 -57.11 -19.78
CA VAL A 193 14.40 -57.80 -19.53
C VAL A 193 14.57 -58.84 -20.63
N ALA A 194 15.74 -58.94 -21.27
CA ALA A 194 16.10 -60.08 -22.14
C ALA A 194 17.64 -60.12 -22.44
N PRO A 195 18.22 -61.20 -22.98
CA PRO A 195 19.04 -62.15 -22.21
C PRO A 195 20.43 -62.46 -22.83
N ALA A 196 21.16 -63.39 -22.21
CA ALA A 196 22.52 -63.84 -22.53
C ALA A 196 22.64 -64.84 -23.70
N ALA A 197 23.83 -64.85 -24.35
CA ALA A 197 24.64 -65.97 -24.91
C ALA A 197 25.49 -65.46 -26.11
N PRO A 198 26.65 -66.07 -26.50
CA PRO A 198 27.02 -67.49 -26.34
C PRO A 198 28.46 -67.80 -25.87
N GLN A 199 28.67 -69.11 -25.75
CA GLN A 199 29.85 -69.88 -25.33
C GLN A 199 31.03 -69.80 -26.31
N VAL A 200 32.27 -69.81 -25.79
CA VAL A 200 33.45 -70.36 -26.48
C VAL A 200 34.23 -71.23 -25.50
N ALA A 201 34.60 -72.43 -25.95
CA ALA A 201 35.21 -73.50 -25.18
C ALA A 201 36.74 -73.62 -25.44
N SER A 202 37.38 -74.36 -24.52
CA SER A 202 38.58 -75.22 -24.66
C SER A 202 39.98 -74.69 -24.33
N THR A 203 40.57 -75.39 -23.33
CA THR A 203 41.96 -75.95 -23.21
C THR A 203 43.14 -74.97 -23.21
N VAL A 204 44.13 -75.01 -22.30
CA VAL A 204 44.81 -76.07 -21.51
C VAL A 204 45.21 -75.47 -20.16
#